data_AF-A0A2W6NNT9-F1
#
_entry.id   AF-A0A2W6NNT9-F1
#
_cell.length_a   1.000
_cell.length_b   1.000
_cell.length_c   1.000
_cell.angle_alpha   90.00
_cell.angle_beta   90.00
_cell.angle_gamma   90.00
#
_symmetry.space_group_name_H-M   'P 1'
#
loop_
_entity.id
_entity.type
_entity.pdbx_description
1 polymer ?
#
loop_
_entity_poly.entity_id
_entity_poly.type
_entity_poly.pdbx_seq_one_letter_code
_entity_poly.pdbx_strand_id
1 'polypeptide(L)'
;MNKERKLSGQQQSLMSIAEKLIKNDIPFGDNLSGIEKKVLSLFMEGKSYRAIAKEVEYTPQRVGQMLTNNKRSIYSKLRSNWQQQFKEKKDDTFSLTREELLSELNKCDRDSLNEALKSLHLTHLKRLCKSVRDMGGQG
;
A
#
# COMPACT_ATOMS: atom_id res chain seq x y z
N MET A 1 -20.33 14.64 24.49
CA MET A 1 -19.61 13.35 24.55
C MET A 1 -19.56 12.74 23.15
N ASN A 2 -18.43 12.87 22.44
CA ASN A 2 -18.23 12.16 21.18
C ASN A 2 -17.91 10.70 21.53
N LYS A 3 -18.89 9.80 21.33
CA LYS A 3 -18.64 8.35 21.44
C LYS A 3 -17.66 7.99 20.34
N GLU A 4 -16.47 7.51 20.70
CA GLU A 4 -15.53 6.94 19.74
C GLU A 4 -16.27 5.87 18.91
N ARG A 5 -16.37 6.12 17.60
CA ARG A 5 -17.03 5.21 16.69
C ARG A 5 -16.18 3.96 16.59
N LYS A 6 -16.64 2.85 17.18
CA LYS A 6 -15.98 1.54 17.04
C LYS A 6 -16.08 1.07 15.59
N LEU A 7 -14.97 1.15 14.87
CA LEU A 7 -14.85 0.70 13.49
C LEU A 7 -14.70 -0.83 13.43
N SER A 8 -15.27 -1.47 12.41
CA SER A 8 -14.98 -2.86 12.07
C SER A 8 -13.57 -3.00 11.48
N GLY A 9 -13.00 -4.21 11.48
CA GLY A 9 -11.66 -4.42 10.90
C GLY A 9 -11.55 -4.00 9.42
N GLN A 10 -12.64 -4.16 8.65
CA GLN A 10 -12.70 -3.71 7.25
C GLN A 10 -12.72 -2.18 7.16
N GLN A 11 -13.45 -1.51 8.04
CA GLN A 11 -13.49 -0.05 8.13
C GLN A 11 -12.13 0.51 8.55
N GLN A 12 -11.45 -0.12 9.52
CA GLN A 12 -10.09 0.25 9.91
C GLN A 12 -9.11 0.11 8.76
N SER A 13 -9.23 -0.96 7.96
CA SER A 13 -8.40 -1.16 6.77
C SER A 13 -8.62 -0.05 5.73
N LEU A 14 -9.88 0.35 5.51
CA LEU A 14 -10.22 1.47 4.64
C LEU A 14 -9.64 2.80 5.15
N MET A 15 -9.80 3.10 6.44
CA MET A 15 -9.22 4.30 7.04
C MET A 15 -7.70 4.30 6.91
N SER A 16 -7.05 3.18 7.24
CA SER A 16 -5.59 3.07 7.17
C SER A 16 -5.03 3.30 5.77
N ILE A 17 -5.69 2.80 4.71
CA ILE A 17 -5.22 3.04 3.34
C ILE A 17 -5.51 4.48 2.89
N ALA A 18 -6.65 5.06 3.27
CA ALA A 18 -6.98 6.45 2.97
C ALA A 18 -6.01 7.43 3.64
N GLU A 19 -5.72 7.21 4.93
CA GLU A 19 -4.72 7.99 5.69
C GLU A 19 -3.32 7.88 5.10
N LYS A 20 -2.93 6.68 4.64
CA LYS A 20 -1.64 6.48 3.95
C LYS A 20 -1.56 7.31 2.67
N LEU A 21 -2.60 7.30 1.85
CA LEU A 21 -2.65 8.09 0.63
C LEU A 21 -2.55 9.59 0.94
N ILE A 22 -3.36 10.09 1.89
CA ILE A 22 -3.31 11.50 2.34
C ILE A 22 -1.92 11.89 2.85
N LYS A 23 -1.32 11.07 3.73
CA LYS A 23 0.00 11.35 4.31
C LYS A 23 1.11 11.46 3.27
N ASN A 24 0.95 10.83 2.11
CA ASN A 24 1.93 10.84 1.03
C ASN A 24 1.54 11.80 -0.10
N ASP A 25 0.53 12.66 0.11
CA ASP A 25 -0.02 13.57 -0.88
C ASP A 25 -0.45 12.87 -2.18
N ILE A 26 -0.89 11.62 -2.05
CA ILE A 26 -1.37 10.83 -3.19
C ILE A 26 -2.87 11.07 -3.31
N PRO A 27 -3.35 11.63 -4.43
CA PRO A 27 -4.77 11.81 -4.62
C PRO A 27 -5.45 10.43 -4.66
N PHE A 28 -6.67 10.34 -4.11
CA PHE A 28 -7.48 9.10 -4.23
C PHE A 28 -7.74 8.70 -5.69
N GLY A 29 -7.50 9.63 -6.62
CA GLY A 29 -7.39 9.43 -8.06
C GLY A 29 -8.73 9.46 -8.79
N ASP A 30 -8.66 9.34 -10.11
CA ASP A 30 -9.80 9.13 -11.01
C ASP A 30 -10.43 7.74 -10.86
N ASN A 31 -9.80 6.88 -10.06
CA ASN A 31 -10.25 5.51 -9.79
C ASN A 31 -11.56 5.45 -8.98
N LEU A 32 -11.90 6.54 -8.26
CA LEU A 32 -13.19 6.69 -7.60
C LEU A 32 -14.13 7.53 -8.46
N SER A 33 -15.35 7.03 -8.66
CA SER A 33 -16.45 7.83 -9.19
C SER A 33 -16.82 8.99 -8.25
N GLY A 34 -17.52 10.01 -8.75
CA GLY A 34 -17.95 11.15 -7.92
C GLY A 34 -18.75 10.72 -6.69
N ILE A 35 -19.62 9.71 -6.83
CA ILE A 35 -20.39 9.16 -5.73
C ILE A 35 -19.48 8.46 -4.72
N GLU A 36 -18.51 7.65 -5.17
CA GLU A 36 -17.56 6.98 -4.27
C GLU A 36 -16.68 7.97 -3.51
N LYS A 37 -16.26 9.06 -4.15
CA LYS A 37 -15.54 10.17 -3.49
C LYS A 37 -16.40 10.78 -2.38
N LYS A 38 -17.67 11.08 -2.67
CA LYS A 38 -18.62 11.62 -1.68
C LYS A 38 -18.86 10.64 -0.53
N VAL A 39 -19.06 9.36 -0.83
CA VAL A 39 -19.22 8.30 0.19
C VAL A 39 -18.01 8.20 1.10
N LEU A 40 -16.79 8.21 0.54
CA LEU A 40 -15.54 8.15 1.30
C LEU A 40 -15.37 9.38 2.21
N SER A 41 -15.58 10.59 1.68
CA SER A 41 -15.49 11.85 2.46
C SER A 41 -16.41 11.82 3.68
N LEU A 42 -17.69 11.56 3.45
CA LEU A 42 -18.70 11.53 4.51
C LEU A 42 -18.40 10.42 5.54
N PHE A 43 -17.84 9.30 5.10
CA PHE A 43 -17.40 8.23 6.00
C PHE A 43 -16.22 8.67 6.87
N MET A 44 -15.22 9.34 6.30
CA MET A 44 -14.05 9.88 7.01
C MET A 44 -14.42 11.00 7.99
N GLU A 45 -15.44 11.81 7.67
CA GLU A 45 -16.07 12.78 8.59
C GLU A 45 -16.82 12.12 9.76
N GLY A 46 -16.92 10.79 9.78
CA GLY A 46 -17.56 10.05 10.85
C GLY A 46 -19.06 9.83 10.67
N LYS A 47 -19.66 10.21 9.53
CA LYS A 47 -21.11 9.99 9.29
C LYS A 47 -21.45 8.49 9.27
N SER A 48 -22.63 8.17 9.80
CA SER A 48 -23.16 6.81 9.78
C SER A 48 -23.55 6.38 8.36
N TYR A 49 -23.62 5.07 8.09
CA TYR A 49 -24.04 4.57 6.77
C TYR A 49 -25.44 5.06 6.37
N ARG A 50 -26.34 5.25 7.35
CA ARG A 50 -27.68 5.79 7.12
C ARG A 50 -27.64 7.27 6.72
N ALA A 51 -26.79 8.06 7.36
CA ALA A 51 -26.62 9.47 7.00
C ALA A 51 -25.99 9.60 5.60
N ILE A 52 -24.95 8.82 5.31
CA ILE A 52 -24.31 8.79 3.99
C ILE A 52 -25.31 8.37 2.91
N ALA A 53 -26.08 7.30 3.16
CA ALA A 53 -27.12 6.80 2.27
C ALA A 53 -28.12 7.88 1.86
N LYS A 54 -28.57 8.70 2.82
CA LYS A 54 -29.47 9.82 2.56
C LYS A 54 -28.84 10.88 1.65
N GLU A 55 -27.56 11.17 1.85
CA GLU A 55 -26.80 12.20 1.12
C GLU A 55 -26.44 11.81 -0.32
N VAL A 56 -26.37 10.50 -0.59
CA VAL A 56 -26.00 9.96 -1.91
C VAL A 56 -27.15 9.19 -2.57
N GLU A 57 -28.35 9.30 -2.02
CA GLU A 57 -29.60 8.69 -2.52
C GLU A 57 -29.50 7.17 -2.75
N TYR A 58 -28.75 6.48 -1.88
CA TYR A 58 -28.60 5.02 -1.91
C TYR A 58 -29.11 4.37 -0.64
N THR A 59 -29.22 3.03 -0.66
CA THR A 59 -29.52 2.27 0.55
C THR A 59 -28.29 2.20 1.47
N PRO A 60 -28.48 2.13 2.80
CA PRO A 60 -27.38 1.91 3.74
C PRO A 60 -26.58 0.63 3.44
N GLN A 61 -27.25 -0.41 2.93
CA GLN A 61 -26.61 -1.65 2.50
C GLN A 61 -25.66 -1.39 1.32
N ARG A 62 -26.08 -0.60 0.33
CA ARG A 62 -25.25 -0.26 -0.83
C ARG A 62 -24.02 0.55 -0.42
N VAL A 63 -24.18 1.52 0.47
CA VAL A 63 -23.06 2.28 1.07
C VAL A 63 -22.09 1.33 1.79
N GLY A 64 -22.62 0.41 2.59
CA GLY A 64 -21.80 -0.61 3.26
C GLY A 64 -20.96 -1.42 2.27
N GLN A 65 -21.56 -1.90 1.17
CA GLN A 65 -20.84 -2.65 0.13
C GLN A 65 -19.73 -1.86 -0.55
N MET A 66 -19.89 -0.54 -0.70
CA MET A 66 -18.86 0.34 -1.27
C MET A 66 -17.66 0.48 -0.33
N LEU A 67 -17.88 0.48 0.98
CA LEU A 67 -16.86 0.68 2.01
C LEU A 67 -16.20 -0.63 2.48
N THR A 68 -16.85 -1.77 2.25
CA THR A 68 -16.35 -3.10 2.62
C THR A 68 -15.27 -3.60 1.65
N ASN A 69 -14.17 -4.15 2.17
CA ASN A 69 -13.04 -4.68 1.39
C ASN A 69 -13.44 -5.86 0.46
N ASN A 70 -13.95 -5.51 -0.73
CA ASN A 70 -14.24 -6.42 -1.84
C ASN A 70 -13.59 -5.89 -3.14
N LYS A 71 -13.52 -6.71 -4.20
CA LYS A 71 -12.80 -6.36 -5.44
C LYS A 71 -13.24 -5.03 -6.09
N ARG A 72 -14.51 -4.63 -5.96
CA ARG A 72 -15.09 -3.42 -6.57
C ARG A 72 -15.29 -2.28 -5.58
N SER A 73 -14.81 -2.42 -4.35
CA SER A 73 -14.97 -1.44 -3.28
C SER A 73 -14.02 -0.26 -3.41
N ILE A 74 -14.34 0.80 -2.68
CA ILE A 74 -13.46 1.95 -2.49
C ILE A 74 -12.11 1.49 -1.95
N TYR A 75 -12.09 0.59 -0.96
CA TYR A 75 -10.84 0.05 -0.41
C TYR A 75 -9.96 -0.58 -1.49
N SER A 76 -10.52 -1.44 -2.35
CA SER A 76 -9.76 -2.13 -3.40
C SER A 76 -9.17 -1.13 -4.40
N LYS A 77 -9.94 -0.10 -4.77
CA LYS A 77 -9.49 0.97 -5.66
C LYS A 77 -8.36 1.81 -5.03
N LEU A 78 -8.50 2.20 -3.77
CA LEU A 78 -7.45 2.92 -3.03
C LEU A 78 -6.18 2.08 -2.87
N ARG A 79 -6.33 0.78 -2.59
CA ARG A 79 -5.20 -0.15 -2.49
C ARG A 79 -4.47 -0.31 -3.82
N SER A 80 -5.20 -0.44 -4.93
CA SER A 80 -4.60 -0.51 -6.26
C SER A 80 -3.87 0.77 -6.62
N ASN A 81 -4.47 1.94 -6.34
CA ASN A 81 -3.82 3.24 -6.56
C ASN A 81 -2.52 3.36 -5.76
N TRP A 82 -2.55 3.02 -4.46
CA TRP A 82 -1.36 2.95 -3.64
C TRP A 82 -0.30 2.03 -4.27
N GLN A 83 -0.69 0.83 -4.72
CA GLN A 83 0.26 -0.09 -5.35
C GLN A 83 0.83 0.42 -6.67
N GLN A 84 0.06 1.13 -7.49
CA GLN A 84 0.53 1.74 -8.75
C GLN A 84 1.57 2.81 -8.47
N GLN A 85 1.31 3.72 -7.53
CA GLN A 85 2.24 4.78 -7.15
C GLN A 85 3.57 4.23 -6.61
N PHE A 86 3.54 3.11 -5.90
CA PHE A 86 4.77 2.43 -5.46
C PHE A 86 5.46 1.62 -6.56
N LYS A 87 4.73 1.16 -7.57
CA LYS A 87 5.33 0.51 -8.75
C LYS A 87 5.98 1.53 -9.67
N GLU A 88 5.34 2.67 -9.90
CA GLU A 88 5.90 3.79 -10.67
C GLU A 88 7.15 4.35 -9.97
N LYS A 89 7.12 4.50 -8.64
CA LYS A 89 8.35 4.81 -7.86
C LYS A 89 9.41 3.71 -7.90
N LYS A 90 9.05 2.48 -8.27
CA LYS A 90 9.99 1.37 -8.45
C LYS A 90 10.62 1.35 -9.84
N ASP A 91 10.03 2.03 -10.83
CA ASP A 91 10.67 2.19 -12.14
C ASP A 91 11.75 3.30 -12.12
N ASP A 92 11.75 4.17 -11.10
CA ASP A 92 12.92 5.00 -10.78
C ASP A 92 14.04 4.23 -10.05
N THR A 93 13.82 2.97 -9.65
CA THR A 93 14.91 2.10 -9.21
C THR A 93 15.59 1.54 -10.46
N PHE A 94 16.72 2.16 -10.84
CA PHE A 94 17.81 1.61 -11.65
C PHE A 94 17.47 0.26 -12.30
N SER A 95 16.97 0.32 -13.53
CA SER A 95 16.85 -0.84 -14.42
C SER A 95 18.25 -1.27 -14.86
N LEU A 96 19.05 -1.78 -13.93
CA LEU A 96 20.28 -2.46 -14.27
C LEU A 96 19.93 -3.90 -14.63
N THR A 97 20.36 -4.31 -15.83
CA THR A 97 20.48 -5.71 -16.19
C THR A 97 21.34 -6.46 -15.17
N ARG A 98 21.28 -7.80 -15.17
CA ARG A 98 22.08 -8.61 -14.25
C ARG A 98 23.58 -8.29 -14.39
N GLU A 99 24.03 -8.09 -15.62
CA GLU A 99 25.41 -7.79 -15.98
C GLU A 99 25.83 -6.41 -15.47
N GLU A 100 24.95 -5.41 -15.58
CA GLU A 100 25.20 -4.07 -15.06
C GLU A 100 25.21 -4.05 -13.53
N LEU A 101 24.31 -4.79 -12.87
CA LEU A 101 24.34 -4.96 -11.41
C LEU A 101 25.63 -5.60 -10.93
N LEU A 102 26.10 -6.64 -11.61
CA LEU A 102 27.36 -7.31 -11.26
C LEU A 102 28.56 -6.38 -11.48
N SER A 103 28.54 -5.59 -12.56
CA SER A 103 29.57 -4.58 -12.83
C SER A 103 29.65 -3.53 -11.73
N GLU A 104 28.51 -2.99 -11.28
CA GLU A 104 28.46 -2.03 -10.19
C GLU A 104 28.87 -2.66 -8.85
N LEU A 105 28.39 -3.86 -8.52
CA LEU A 105 28.77 -4.56 -7.30
C LEU A 105 30.27 -4.87 -7.25
N ASN A 106 30.90 -5.17 -8.39
CA ASN A 106 32.34 -5.41 -8.47
C ASN A 106 33.18 -4.14 -8.28
N LYS A 107 32.60 -2.95 -8.46
CA LYS A 107 33.27 -1.66 -8.20
C LYS A 107 33.22 -1.27 -6.72
N CYS A 108 32.27 -1.82 -5.96
CA CYS A 108 32.13 -1.55 -4.54
C CYS A 108 33.20 -2.27 -3.72
N ASP A 109 33.78 -1.57 -2.75
CA ASP A 109 34.66 -2.20 -1.78
C ASP A 109 33.87 -3.05 -0.76
N ARG A 110 34.59 -3.91 -0.05
CA ARG A 110 34.01 -4.86 0.91
C ARG A 110 33.30 -4.18 2.07
N ASP A 111 33.78 -3.04 2.53
CA ASP A 111 33.22 -2.36 3.70
C ASP A 111 31.92 -1.65 3.32
N SER A 112 31.87 -1.01 2.15
CA SER A 112 30.64 -0.45 1.59
C SER A 112 29.55 -1.51 1.39
N LEU A 113 29.91 -2.70 0.88
CA LEU A 113 28.97 -3.81 0.75
C LEU A 113 28.49 -4.33 2.11
N ASN A 114 29.37 -4.41 3.11
CA ASN A 114 29.00 -4.83 4.46
C ASN A 114 28.05 -3.84 5.14
N GLU A 115 28.28 -2.54 4.99
CA GLU A 115 27.37 -1.52 5.51
C GLU A 115 26.00 -1.57 4.80
N ALA A 116 25.99 -1.77 3.49
CA ALA A 116 24.75 -1.98 2.74
C ALA A 116 23.99 -3.23 3.23
N LEU A 117 24.69 -4.34 3.50
CA LEU A 117 24.09 -5.56 4.06
C LEU A 117 23.45 -5.31 5.44
N LYS A 118 24.09 -4.53 6.32
CA LYS A 118 23.54 -4.20 7.65
C LYS A 118 22.22 -3.42 7.56
N SER A 119 22.01 -2.67 6.48
CA SER A 119 20.77 -1.92 6.23
C SER A 119 19.59 -2.78 5.75
N LEU A 120 19.84 -4.03 5.33
CA LEU A 120 18.80 -4.91 4.80
C LEU A 120 17.87 -5.45 5.89
N HIS A 121 16.59 -5.56 5.57
CA HIS A 121 15.61 -6.20 6.45
C HIS A 121 15.93 -7.70 6.65
N LEU A 122 15.62 -8.24 7.84
CA LEU A 122 15.93 -9.62 8.25
C LEU A 122 15.48 -10.69 7.24
N THR A 123 14.34 -10.49 6.59
CA THR A 123 13.81 -11.42 5.56
C THR A 123 14.73 -11.52 4.34
N HIS A 124 15.34 -10.41 3.91
CA HIS A 124 16.26 -10.39 2.78
C HIS A 124 17.59 -11.03 3.17
N LEU A 125 18.10 -10.74 4.37
CA LEU A 125 19.30 -11.39 4.92
C LEU A 125 19.15 -12.91 4.99
N LYS A 126 18.01 -13.41 5.50
CA LYS A 126 17.72 -14.86 5.55
C LYS A 126 17.77 -15.53 4.18
N ARG A 127 17.21 -14.88 3.14
CA ARG A 127 17.27 -15.41 1.77
C ARG A 127 18.70 -15.40 1.23
N LEU A 128 19.43 -14.31 1.43
CA LEU A 128 20.82 -14.19 0.99
C LEU A 128 21.71 -15.24 1.64
N CYS A 129 21.61 -15.43 2.96
CA CYS A 129 22.34 -16.49 3.68
C CYS A 129 22.02 -17.88 3.15
N LYS A 130 20.75 -18.16 2.82
CA LYS A 130 20.37 -19.44 2.22
C LYS A 130 21.05 -19.62 0.86
N SER A 131 20.95 -18.63 -0.03
CA SER A 131 21.57 -18.70 -1.36
C SER A 131 23.08 -18.85 -1.30
N VAL A 132 23.77 -18.12 -0.40
CA VAL A 132 25.23 -18.25 -0.22
C VAL A 132 25.61 -19.65 0.28
N ARG A 133 24.84 -20.20 1.22
CA ARG A 133 25.07 -21.56 1.75
C ARG A 133 24.84 -22.62 0.67
N ASP A 134 23.79 -22.46 -0.14
CA ASP A 134 23.45 -23.37 -1.22
C ASP A 134 24.54 -23.35 -2.33
N MET A 135 25.19 -22.20 -2.56
CA MET A 135 26.33 -22.07 -3.48
C MET A 135 27.65 -22.59 -2.89
N GLY A 136 27.87 -22.44 -1.58
CA GLY A 136 29.09 -22.88 -0.88
C GLY A 136 29.12 -24.36 -0.48
N GLY A 137 28.02 -25.10 -0.69
CA GLY A 137 27.90 -26.52 -0.35
C GLY A 137 28.32 -27.51 -1.46
N GLN A 138 29.01 -27.04 -2.51
CA GLN A 138 29.57 -27.88 -3.59
C GLN A 138 31.10 -28.01 -3.52
N GLY A 139 31.68 -27.94 -2.32
CA GLY A 139 33.11 -28.18 -2.05
C GLY A 139 33.31 -29.43 -1.23
#